data_AF-A0A7R7I468-F1
#
_entry.id   AF-A0A7R7I468-F1
#
_cell.length_a   1.000
_cell.length_b   1.000
_cell.length_c   1.000
_cell.angle_alpha   90.00
_cell.angle_beta   90.00
_cell.angle_gamma   90.00
#
_symmetry.space_group_name_H-M   'P 1'
#
loop_
_entity.id
_entity.type
_entity.pdbx_description
1 polymer ?
#
loop_
_entity_poly.entity_id
_entity_poly.type
_entity_poly.pdbx_seq_one_letter_code
_entity_poly.pdbx_strand_id
1 'polypeptide(L)'
;MTDRHMPPPAPFVILAMPRTGTHYLEELLNEHPNVLSNGELLNAYDTNWPDKHRLLCSDRELLELAYLRHPTRSDKKVTHVGCKVNEPQFHDRPGFFAELTRWPRLKVILVVRENTLESLRSLIQARQTRQWLKFSSDNDAPPPQVRLSIADCEAYFKTADDFHAQVAHSFAKANVLEIEYESLLREPATCLATIWDFLGVPAFRVRGAAVLQRQETRPLEHTIENFHELRRHFAHGPYARFFEVGEGKRAVDDRLATESPAPAASAPCLR
;
A
#
# COMPACT_ATOMS: atom_id res chain seq x y z
N MET A 1 19.57 -17.79 35.39
CA MET A 1 18.48 -17.81 34.39
C MET A 1 19.14 -17.71 33.04
N THR A 2 19.12 -18.79 32.26
CA THR A 2 19.74 -18.85 30.93
C THR A 2 19.09 -17.82 30.02
N ASP A 3 19.86 -16.82 29.61
CA ASP A 3 19.51 -15.87 28.57
C ASP A 3 19.23 -16.68 27.30
N ARG A 4 17.96 -16.99 27.05
CA ARG A 4 17.54 -17.61 25.78
C ARG A 4 17.71 -16.51 24.74
N HIS A 5 18.87 -16.47 24.11
CA HIS A 5 19.12 -15.66 22.92
C HIS A 5 18.04 -16.03 21.89
N MET A 6 16.96 -15.26 21.87
CA MET A 6 15.94 -15.41 20.84
C MET A 6 16.64 -15.14 19.51
N PRO A 7 16.45 -16.01 18.50
CA PRO A 7 17.02 -15.75 17.18
C PRO A 7 16.53 -14.38 16.70
N PRO A 8 17.35 -13.65 15.91
CA PRO A 8 16.94 -12.38 15.35
C PRO A 8 15.63 -12.57 14.56
N PRO A 9 14.73 -11.58 14.59
CA PRO A 9 13.45 -11.70 13.90
C PRO A 9 13.65 -11.93 12.40
N ALA A 10 12.75 -12.70 11.80
CA ALA A 10 12.76 -12.97 10.36
C ALA A 10 12.45 -11.67 9.59
N PRO A 11 13.27 -11.30 8.59
CA PRO A 11 13.10 -10.04 7.87
C PRO A 11 12.07 -10.16 6.75
N PHE A 12 11.27 -9.13 6.57
CA PHE A 12 10.49 -8.92 5.35
C PHE A 12 10.54 -7.48 4.87
N VAL A 13 10.27 -7.23 3.60
CA VAL A 13 10.18 -5.88 3.03
C VAL A 13 8.89 -5.75 2.25
N ILE A 14 8.26 -4.58 2.35
CA ILE A 14 7.14 -4.19 1.51
C ILE A 14 7.68 -3.30 0.40
N LEU A 15 7.58 -3.75 -0.84
CA LEU A 15 8.01 -3.01 -2.03
C LEU A 15 6.80 -2.58 -2.83
N ALA A 16 6.80 -1.36 -3.34
CA ALA A 16 5.71 -0.90 -4.20
C ALA A 16 6.07 0.36 -5.00
N MET A 17 5.24 0.69 -5.99
CA MET A 17 5.11 2.09 -6.43
C MET A 17 4.46 2.94 -5.33
N PRO A 18 4.66 4.27 -5.30
CA PRO A 18 3.92 5.14 -4.39
C PRO A 18 2.40 5.03 -4.62
N ARG A 19 1.61 5.21 -3.56
CA ARG A 19 0.12 5.26 -3.62
C ARG A 19 -0.56 3.97 -4.08
N THR A 20 0.04 2.82 -3.73
CA THR A 20 -0.50 1.46 -3.91
C THR A 20 -1.11 0.87 -2.64
N GLY A 21 -1.20 1.64 -1.54
CA GLY A 21 -1.83 1.17 -0.31
C GLY A 21 -0.90 0.51 0.71
N THR A 22 0.43 0.67 0.58
CA THR A 22 1.41 0.13 1.54
C THR A 22 1.18 0.57 2.98
N HIS A 23 0.66 1.77 3.23
CA HIS A 23 0.28 2.22 4.58
C HIS A 23 -0.93 1.46 5.14
N TYR A 24 -1.95 1.21 4.31
CA TYR A 24 -3.13 0.43 4.73
C TYR A 24 -2.72 -1.01 5.04
N LEU A 25 -1.88 -1.61 4.18
CA LEU A 25 -1.33 -2.93 4.45
C LEU A 25 -0.51 -2.95 5.74
N GLU A 26 0.40 -1.99 5.94
CA GLU A 26 1.21 -1.90 7.15
C GLU A 26 0.36 -1.80 8.43
N GLU A 27 -0.70 -1.00 8.42
CA GLU A 27 -1.62 -0.88 9.56
C GLU A 27 -2.22 -2.25 9.92
N LEU A 28 -2.71 -2.99 8.93
CA LEU A 28 -3.26 -4.34 9.11
C LEU A 28 -2.21 -5.34 9.57
N LEU A 29 -0.99 -5.31 8.99
CA LEU A 29 0.11 -6.18 9.40
C LEU A 29 0.49 -5.93 10.86
N ASN A 30 0.45 -4.67 11.28
CA ASN A 30 0.73 -4.24 12.64
C ASN A 30 -0.39 -4.53 13.64
N GLU A 31 -1.49 -5.20 13.27
CA GLU A 31 -2.38 -5.79 14.26
C GLU A 31 -1.87 -7.13 14.80
N HIS A 32 -1.02 -7.84 14.03
CA HIS A 32 -0.56 -9.16 14.43
C HIS A 32 0.43 -9.08 15.60
N PRO A 33 0.30 -9.93 16.65
CA PRO A 33 1.17 -9.92 17.84
C PRO A 33 2.63 -10.31 17.61
N ASN A 34 2.99 -10.78 16.41
CA ASN A 34 4.32 -11.31 16.10
C ASN A 34 4.97 -10.65 14.88
N VAL A 35 4.27 -9.70 14.25
CA VAL A 35 4.72 -8.97 13.07
C VAL A 35 4.82 -7.49 13.42
N LEU A 36 5.91 -6.86 12.98
CA LEU A 36 6.12 -5.42 13.08
C LEU A 36 6.67 -4.89 11.75
N SER A 37 5.89 -4.11 11.02
CA SER A 37 6.38 -3.30 9.90
C SER A 37 6.66 -1.88 10.38
N ASN A 38 7.87 -1.40 10.14
CA ASN A 38 8.39 -0.17 10.72
C ASN A 38 8.53 0.96 9.70
N GLY A 39 7.45 1.39 9.06
CA GLY A 39 7.45 2.59 8.22
C GLY A 39 8.33 2.51 6.97
N GLU A 40 8.49 3.64 6.30
CA GLU A 40 9.33 3.81 5.11
C GLU A 40 10.79 4.11 5.51
N LEU A 41 11.66 3.12 5.38
CA LEU A 41 13.04 3.20 5.88
C LEU A 41 13.83 4.37 5.27
N LEU A 42 13.67 4.59 3.96
CA LEU A 42 14.39 5.61 3.20
C LEU A 42 13.70 6.98 3.20
N ASN A 43 12.54 7.13 3.83
CA ASN A 43 11.82 8.40 3.88
C ASN A 43 12.29 9.26 5.06
N ALA A 44 12.98 10.36 4.78
CA ALA A 44 13.51 11.30 5.79
C ALA A 44 12.44 11.93 6.71
N TYR A 45 11.16 11.80 6.36
CA TYR A 45 10.01 12.33 7.12
C TYR A 45 9.19 11.25 7.81
N ASP A 46 9.54 9.97 7.69
CA ASP A 46 8.83 8.89 8.37
C ASP A 46 9.07 8.95 9.89
N THR A 47 7.99 9.05 10.65
CA THR A 47 8.03 9.24 12.11
C THR A 47 8.48 7.99 12.86
N ASN A 48 8.40 6.80 12.26
CA ASN A 48 8.93 5.58 12.83
C ASN A 48 10.46 5.53 12.80
N TRP A 49 11.09 6.44 12.04
CA TRP A 49 12.53 6.61 11.95
C TRP A 49 12.94 8.04 12.30
N PRO A 50 12.87 8.43 13.58
CA PRO A 50 13.08 9.82 14.00
C PRO A 50 14.51 10.33 13.76
N ASP A 51 15.49 9.43 13.81
CA ASP A 51 16.88 9.78 13.48
C ASP A 51 17.08 9.85 11.96
N LYS A 52 17.22 11.08 11.45
CA LYS A 52 17.48 11.34 10.03
C LYS A 52 18.92 11.03 9.63
N HIS A 53 19.86 11.01 10.58
CA HIS A 53 21.26 10.70 10.31
C HIS A 53 21.45 9.26 9.84
N ARG A 54 20.45 8.37 10.06
CA ARG A 54 20.44 7.02 9.47
C ARG A 54 20.69 7.03 7.95
N LEU A 55 20.23 8.06 7.24
CA LEU A 55 20.37 8.13 5.78
C LEU A 55 21.83 8.41 5.34
N LEU A 56 22.69 8.80 6.28
CA LEU A 56 24.13 8.94 6.08
C LEU A 56 24.87 7.60 6.25
N CYS A 57 24.25 6.60 6.85
CA CYS A 57 24.81 5.26 6.98
C CYS A 57 24.91 4.57 5.61
N SER A 58 25.72 3.52 5.52
CA SER A 58 25.75 2.61 4.38
C SER A 58 24.45 1.83 4.21
N ASP A 59 24.22 1.25 3.02
CA ASP A 59 23.03 0.42 2.75
C ASP A 59 22.94 -0.75 3.73
N ARG A 60 24.09 -1.36 4.02
CA ARG A 60 24.21 -2.46 4.97
C ARG A 60 23.78 -2.06 6.38
N GLU A 61 24.32 -0.96 6.89
CA GLU A 61 24.00 -0.45 8.22
C GLU A 61 22.51 -0.07 8.34
N LEU A 62 21.90 0.45 7.27
CA LEU A 62 20.45 0.71 7.23
C LEU A 62 19.63 -0.58 7.34
N LEU A 63 20.02 -1.65 6.67
CA LEU A 63 19.33 -2.94 6.79
C LEU A 63 19.56 -3.60 8.16
N GLU A 64 20.76 -3.46 8.74
CA GLU A 64 21.03 -3.91 10.10
C GLU A 64 20.20 -3.12 11.13
N LEU A 65 20.07 -1.80 10.92
CA LEU A 65 19.15 -0.97 11.69
C LEU A 65 17.70 -1.45 11.54
N ALA A 66 17.26 -1.76 10.33
CA ALA A 66 15.91 -2.21 10.04
C ALA A 66 15.57 -3.57 10.66
N TYR A 67 16.42 -4.58 10.47
CA TYR A 67 16.07 -5.97 10.72
C TYR A 67 16.73 -6.57 11.97
N LEU A 68 17.86 -6.02 12.43
CA LEU A 68 18.54 -6.53 13.62
C LEU A 68 18.24 -5.64 14.83
N ARG A 69 18.36 -4.32 14.69
CA ARG A 69 18.17 -3.38 15.80
C ARG A 69 16.73 -2.97 16.02
N HIS A 70 15.95 -2.84 14.93
CA HIS A 70 14.52 -2.55 14.92
C HIS A 70 14.06 -1.62 16.06
N PRO A 71 14.53 -0.36 16.08
CA PRO A 71 14.51 0.51 17.26
C PRO A 71 13.10 0.89 17.75
N THR A 72 12.07 0.62 16.96
CA THR A 72 10.68 0.89 17.33
C THR A 72 10.25 0.01 18.48
N ARG A 73 9.92 0.66 19.59
CA ARG A 73 9.41 0.00 20.79
C ARG A 73 8.02 -0.56 20.50
N SER A 74 7.84 -1.84 20.80
CA SER A 74 6.55 -2.51 20.73
C SER A 74 6.46 -3.49 21.89
N ASP A 75 5.29 -3.57 22.52
CA ASP A 75 5.02 -4.57 23.57
C ASP A 75 4.74 -5.96 22.99
N LYS A 76 4.83 -6.10 21.66
CA LYS A 76 4.63 -7.34 20.93
C LYS A 76 5.77 -8.33 21.13
N LYS A 77 5.45 -9.62 21.06
CA LYS A 77 6.43 -10.70 20.93
C LYS A 77 6.85 -10.83 19.47
N VAL A 78 7.57 -9.85 18.97
CA VAL A 78 7.95 -9.75 17.56
C VAL A 78 8.84 -10.92 17.16
N THR A 79 8.45 -11.62 16.10
CA THR A 79 9.25 -12.68 15.46
C THR A 79 9.58 -12.33 14.02
N HIS A 80 8.87 -11.37 13.43
CA HIS A 80 9.04 -10.90 12.06
C HIS A 80 9.08 -9.38 12.05
N VAL A 81 10.13 -8.81 11.45
CA VAL A 81 10.30 -7.37 11.33
C VAL A 81 10.40 -7.01 9.86
N GLY A 82 9.73 -5.94 9.47
CA GLY A 82 9.85 -5.41 8.13
C GLY A 82 9.87 -3.89 8.07
N CYS A 83 10.10 -3.39 6.86
CA CYS A 83 9.98 -1.99 6.51
C CYS A 83 9.44 -1.85 5.09
N LYS A 84 9.01 -0.65 4.73
CA LYS A 84 8.58 -0.29 3.37
C LYS A 84 9.69 0.43 2.63
N VAL A 85 9.79 0.20 1.32
CA VAL A 85 10.55 1.03 0.39
C VAL A 85 9.75 1.16 -0.90
N ASN A 86 9.48 2.39 -1.31
CA ASN A 86 8.78 2.70 -2.56
C ASN A 86 9.79 2.93 -3.69
N GLU A 87 9.40 2.59 -4.92
CA GLU A 87 10.26 2.60 -6.12
C GLU A 87 11.13 3.87 -6.27
N PRO A 88 10.60 5.11 -6.14
CA PRO A 88 11.42 6.30 -6.38
C PRO A 88 12.59 6.46 -5.41
N GLN A 89 12.52 5.83 -4.23
CA GLN A 89 13.57 5.89 -3.22
C GLN A 89 14.82 5.13 -3.65
N PHE A 90 14.71 4.18 -4.59
CA PHE A 90 15.88 3.52 -5.17
C PHE A 90 16.62 4.43 -6.16
N HIS A 91 15.98 5.45 -6.75
CA HIS A 91 16.69 6.43 -7.57
C HIS A 91 17.59 7.33 -6.72
N ASP A 92 17.09 7.76 -5.56
CA ASP A 92 17.86 8.55 -4.61
C ASP A 92 18.99 7.73 -3.95
N ARG A 93 18.86 6.39 -3.96
CA ARG A 93 19.77 5.46 -3.31
C ARG A 93 19.96 4.15 -4.11
N PRO A 94 20.65 4.18 -5.25
CA PRO A 94 20.67 3.08 -6.23
C PRO A 94 21.33 1.79 -5.73
N GLY A 95 22.26 1.88 -4.76
CA GLY A 95 22.91 0.70 -4.16
C GLY A 95 21.97 -0.12 -3.27
N PHE A 96 20.91 0.50 -2.74
CA PHE A 96 20.09 -0.09 -1.69
C PHE A 96 19.30 -1.30 -2.17
N PHE A 97 18.79 -1.29 -3.41
CA PHE A 97 18.08 -2.44 -3.98
C PHE A 97 18.99 -3.68 -4.05
N ALA A 98 20.24 -3.50 -4.50
CA ALA A 98 21.19 -4.59 -4.60
C ALA A 98 21.55 -5.16 -3.22
N GLU A 99 21.70 -4.30 -2.20
CA GLU A 99 21.93 -4.76 -0.83
C GLU A 99 20.71 -5.52 -0.27
N LEU A 100 19.50 -5.04 -0.54
CA LEU A 100 18.25 -5.70 -0.15
C LEU A 100 18.13 -7.11 -0.73
N THR A 101 18.46 -7.31 -2.01
CA THR A 101 18.42 -8.63 -2.67
C THR A 101 19.38 -9.66 -2.06
N ARG A 102 20.46 -9.20 -1.42
CA ARG A 102 21.47 -10.04 -0.77
C ARG A 102 21.14 -10.31 0.70
N TRP A 103 20.10 -9.69 1.24
CA TRP A 103 19.76 -9.84 2.65
C TRP A 103 19.25 -11.25 2.96
N PRO A 104 19.84 -11.96 3.93
CA PRO A 104 19.56 -13.38 4.13
C PRO A 104 18.13 -13.61 4.61
N ARG A 105 17.45 -14.56 3.96
CA ARG A 105 16.07 -15.01 4.28
C ARG A 105 15.02 -13.90 4.17
N LEU A 106 15.31 -12.82 3.43
CA LEU A 106 14.36 -11.74 3.21
C LEU A 106 13.15 -12.26 2.41
N LYS A 107 11.96 -12.02 2.96
CA LYS A 107 10.69 -12.16 2.24
C LYS A 107 10.25 -10.81 1.68
N VAL A 108 9.76 -10.79 0.45
CA VAL A 108 9.29 -9.58 -0.24
C VAL A 108 7.79 -9.67 -0.40
N ILE A 109 7.09 -8.64 0.08
CA ILE A 109 5.68 -8.41 -0.23
C ILE A 109 5.65 -7.28 -1.26
N LEU A 110 5.38 -7.61 -2.52
CA LEU A 110 5.23 -6.63 -3.60
C LEU A 110 3.76 -6.19 -3.66
N VAL A 111 3.49 -4.91 -3.36
CA VAL A 111 2.14 -4.36 -3.45
C VAL A 111 1.95 -3.68 -4.79
N VAL A 112 1.01 -4.20 -5.58
CA VAL A 112 0.68 -3.69 -6.90
C VAL A 112 -0.69 -3.01 -6.87
N ARG A 113 -0.90 -2.06 -7.76
CA ARG A 113 -2.21 -1.45 -8.00
C ARG A 113 -2.56 -1.68 -9.45
N GLU A 114 -3.68 -2.35 -9.71
CA GLU A 114 -4.03 -2.80 -11.06
C GLU A 114 -4.07 -1.65 -12.07
N ASN A 115 -4.58 -0.49 -11.63
CA ASN A 115 -4.62 0.73 -12.42
C ASN A 115 -3.53 1.71 -11.96
N THR A 116 -2.39 1.72 -12.66
CA THR A 116 -1.25 2.60 -12.38
C THR A 116 -1.55 4.10 -12.60
N LEU A 117 -2.56 4.43 -13.41
CA LEU A 117 -3.03 5.82 -13.53
C LEU A 117 -3.69 6.32 -12.25
N GLU A 118 -4.39 5.44 -11.51
CA GLU A 118 -4.96 5.78 -10.20
C GLU A 118 -3.88 6.13 -9.17
N SER A 119 -2.74 5.43 -9.18
CA SER A 119 -1.61 5.74 -8.28
C SER A 119 -0.90 7.02 -8.70
N LEU A 120 -0.67 7.25 -9.99
CA LEU A 120 -0.10 8.50 -10.50
C LEU A 120 -0.98 9.71 -10.13
N ARG A 121 -2.28 9.66 -10.43
CA ARG A 121 -3.25 10.71 -10.08
C ARG A 121 -3.23 10.99 -8.57
N SER A 122 -3.20 9.94 -7.74
CA SER A 122 -3.12 10.09 -6.28
C SER A 122 -1.78 10.68 -5.82
N LEU A 123 -0.67 10.35 -6.49
CA LEU A 123 0.66 10.88 -6.16
C LEU A 123 0.73 12.38 -6.46
N ILE A 124 0.20 12.82 -7.60
CA ILE A 124 0.15 14.24 -7.94
C ILE A 124 -0.74 15.01 -6.96
N GLN A 125 -1.93 14.48 -6.62
CA GLN A 125 -2.79 15.08 -5.61
C GLN A 125 -2.07 15.22 -4.25
N ALA A 126 -1.43 14.16 -3.76
CA ALA A 126 -0.72 14.19 -2.48
C ALA A 126 0.44 15.20 -2.48
N ARG A 127 1.16 15.34 -3.59
CA ARG A 127 2.21 16.36 -3.75
C ARG A 127 1.66 17.78 -3.70
N GLN A 128 0.53 18.02 -4.37
CA GLN A 128 -0.12 19.34 -4.41
C GLN A 128 -0.68 19.74 -3.04
N THR A 129 -1.35 18.82 -2.35
CA THR A 129 -1.99 19.10 -1.05
C THR A 129 -1.05 18.93 0.14
N ARG A 130 0.12 18.31 -0.06
CA ARG A 130 1.02 17.82 1.01
C ARG A 130 0.34 16.85 1.98
N GLN A 131 -0.75 16.21 1.55
CA GLN A 131 -1.51 15.26 2.35
C GLN A 131 -1.36 13.84 1.79
N TRP A 132 -0.64 12.99 2.51
CA TRP A 132 -0.33 11.62 2.08
C TRP A 132 -1.30 10.57 2.62
N LEU A 133 -1.92 10.84 3.77
CA LEU A 133 -2.85 9.94 4.46
C LEU A 133 -4.19 10.63 4.67
N LYS A 134 -5.26 9.84 4.72
CA LYS A 134 -6.59 10.26 5.16
C LYS A 134 -6.99 9.33 6.29
N PHE A 135 -7.27 9.90 7.45
CA PHE A 135 -7.80 9.18 8.61
C PHE A 135 -9.32 9.34 8.67
N SER A 136 -10.01 8.42 9.34
CA SER A 136 -11.47 8.47 9.52
C SER A 136 -11.97 9.72 10.28
N SER A 137 -11.07 10.43 10.97
CA SER A 137 -11.36 11.68 11.68
C SER A 137 -11.17 12.94 10.83
N ASP A 138 -10.60 12.81 9.63
CA ASP A 138 -10.29 13.96 8.77
C ASP A 138 -11.57 14.49 8.09
N ASN A 139 -11.56 15.78 7.72
CA ASN A 139 -12.64 16.37 6.95
C ASN A 139 -12.78 15.72 5.55
N ASP A 140 -14.02 15.63 5.07
CA ASP A 140 -14.36 15.01 3.79
C ASP A 140 -14.19 15.90 2.56
N ALA A 141 -13.33 16.92 2.64
CA ALA A 141 -13.03 17.73 1.46
C ALA A 141 -12.35 16.85 0.39
N PRO A 142 -12.91 16.78 -0.84
CA PRO A 142 -12.31 15.95 -1.87
C PRO A 142 -10.96 16.55 -2.31
N PRO A 143 -9.98 15.70 -2.70
CA PRO A 143 -8.73 16.18 -3.29
C PRO A 143 -8.98 17.03 -4.55
N PRO A 144 -8.02 17.88 -4.96
CA PRO A 144 -8.16 18.66 -6.18
C PRO A 144 -8.17 17.76 -7.43
N GLN A 145 -8.74 18.26 -8.52
CA GLN A 145 -8.49 17.68 -9.84
C GLN A 145 -7.03 17.91 -10.25
N VAL A 146 -6.51 17.05 -11.10
CA VAL A 146 -5.14 17.14 -11.60
C VAL A 146 -5.11 17.12 -13.12
N ARG A 147 -4.17 17.84 -13.71
CA ARG A 147 -3.80 17.70 -15.12
C ARG A 147 -2.52 16.88 -15.21
N LEU A 148 -2.49 15.86 -16.07
CA LEU A 148 -1.33 14.97 -16.25
C LEU A 148 -0.77 15.11 -17.66
N SER A 149 0.54 15.22 -17.81
CA SER A 149 1.15 15.21 -19.15
C SER A 149 1.25 13.77 -19.68
N ILE A 150 1.26 13.63 -21.00
CA ILE A 150 1.49 12.33 -21.67
C ILE A 150 2.84 11.75 -21.25
N ALA A 151 3.89 12.57 -21.26
CA ALA A 151 5.25 12.15 -20.91
C ALA A 151 5.35 11.62 -19.47
N ASP A 152 4.71 12.30 -18.51
CA ASP A 152 4.68 11.83 -17.12
C ASP A 152 3.93 10.50 -16.97
N CYS A 153 2.83 10.32 -17.73
CA CYS A 153 2.10 9.06 -17.75
C CYS A 153 2.96 7.93 -18.31
N GLU A 154 3.57 8.13 -19.49
CA GLU A 154 4.45 7.14 -20.13
C GLU A 154 5.63 6.75 -19.24
N ALA A 155 6.31 7.74 -18.67
CA ALA A 155 7.43 7.52 -17.77
C ALA A 155 7.00 6.73 -16.53
N TYR A 156 5.93 7.15 -15.86
CA TYR A 156 5.48 6.50 -14.63
C TYR A 156 4.95 5.08 -14.86
N PHE A 157 4.23 4.84 -15.96
CA PHE A 157 3.76 3.49 -16.32
C PHE A 157 4.93 2.57 -16.64
N LYS A 158 5.90 3.05 -17.42
CA LYS A 158 7.10 2.27 -17.73
C LYS A 158 7.90 1.97 -16.46
N THR A 159 8.08 2.95 -15.58
CA THR A 159 8.77 2.76 -14.29
C THR A 159 8.08 1.69 -13.44
N ALA A 160 6.75 1.68 -13.39
CA ALA A 160 6.01 0.65 -12.65
C ALA A 160 6.24 -0.76 -13.23
N ASP A 161 6.14 -0.90 -14.55
CA ASP A 161 6.38 -2.18 -15.24
C ASP A 161 7.84 -2.65 -15.05
N ASP A 162 8.81 -1.75 -15.24
CA ASP A 162 10.24 -2.03 -15.05
C ASP A 162 10.52 -2.46 -13.60
N PHE A 163 9.92 -1.80 -12.61
CA PHE A 163 10.10 -2.12 -11.19
C PHE A 163 9.51 -3.48 -10.82
N HIS A 164 8.30 -3.79 -11.30
CA HIS A 164 7.70 -5.11 -11.10
C HIS A 164 8.57 -6.20 -11.72
N ALA A 165 9.05 -5.99 -12.96
CA ALA A 165 9.98 -6.90 -13.60
C ALA A 165 11.28 -7.02 -12.79
N GLN A 166 11.86 -5.92 -12.33
CA GLN A 166 13.09 -5.93 -11.54
C GLN A 166 12.94 -6.76 -10.26
N VAL A 167 11.84 -6.60 -9.51
CA VAL A 167 11.56 -7.40 -8.31
C VAL A 167 11.41 -8.89 -8.68
N ALA A 168 10.62 -9.21 -9.71
CA ALA A 168 10.40 -10.60 -10.13
C ALA A 168 11.69 -11.31 -10.57
N HIS A 169 12.63 -10.59 -11.20
CA HIS A 169 13.91 -11.15 -11.65
C HIS A 169 14.98 -11.22 -10.55
N SER A 170 14.91 -10.34 -9.54
CA SER A 170 15.97 -10.21 -8.54
C SER A 170 15.80 -11.09 -7.31
N PHE A 171 14.59 -11.58 -7.06
CA PHE A 171 14.28 -12.43 -5.91
C PHE A 171 13.81 -13.82 -6.35
N ALA A 172 14.13 -14.84 -5.55
CA ALA A 172 13.57 -16.18 -5.79
C ALA A 172 12.04 -16.13 -5.65
N LYS A 173 11.32 -16.80 -6.55
CA LYS A 173 9.84 -16.80 -6.57
C LYS A 173 9.21 -17.17 -5.22
N ALA A 174 9.81 -18.10 -4.47
CA ALA A 174 9.34 -18.52 -3.15
C ALA A 174 9.48 -17.43 -2.05
N ASN A 175 10.28 -16.39 -2.31
CA ASN A 175 10.52 -15.28 -1.41
C ASN A 175 9.75 -14.01 -1.82
N VAL A 176 8.88 -14.07 -2.85
CA VAL A 176 8.07 -12.94 -3.29
C VAL A 176 6.60 -13.32 -3.21
N LEU A 177 5.81 -12.49 -2.52
CA LEU A 177 4.37 -12.53 -2.54
C LEU A 177 3.85 -11.22 -3.13
N GLU A 178 3.08 -11.32 -4.20
CA GLU A 178 2.37 -10.17 -4.78
C GLU A 178 1.01 -9.99 -4.09
N ILE A 179 0.67 -8.74 -3.76
CA ILE A 179 -0.62 -8.35 -3.19
C ILE A 179 -1.19 -7.20 -4.01
N GLU A 180 -2.34 -7.44 -4.62
CA GLU A 180 -3.09 -6.40 -5.32
C GLU A 180 -3.83 -5.51 -4.31
N TYR A 181 -3.69 -4.20 -4.48
CA TYR A 181 -4.39 -3.21 -3.67
C TYR A 181 -5.91 -3.37 -3.73
N GLU A 182 -6.46 -3.61 -4.91
CA GLU A 182 -7.89 -3.80 -5.13
C GLU A 182 -8.43 -5.03 -4.39
N SER A 183 -7.68 -6.14 -4.44
CA SER A 183 -8.00 -7.36 -3.69
C SER A 183 -7.83 -7.16 -2.17
N LEU A 184 -6.81 -6.41 -1.74
CA LEU A 184 -6.61 -6.05 -0.33
C LEU A 184 -7.77 -5.21 0.22
N LEU A 185 -8.35 -4.30 -0.58
CA LEU A 185 -9.54 -3.54 -0.18
C LEU A 185 -10.81 -4.38 -0.14
N ARG A 186 -11.00 -5.26 -1.12
CA ARG A 186 -12.22 -6.07 -1.27
C ARG A 186 -12.28 -7.21 -0.26
N GLU A 187 -11.16 -7.89 -0.05
CA GLU A 187 -11.03 -9.12 0.73
C GLU A 187 -9.78 -9.09 1.63
N PRO A 188 -9.69 -8.13 2.58
CA PRO A 188 -8.50 -7.98 3.41
C PRO A 188 -8.18 -9.24 4.22
N ALA A 189 -9.19 -9.94 4.73
CA ALA A 189 -8.99 -11.17 5.50
C ALA A 189 -8.30 -12.29 4.69
N THR A 190 -8.69 -12.45 3.42
CA THR A 190 -8.07 -13.44 2.51
C THR A 190 -6.63 -13.07 2.21
N CYS A 191 -6.38 -11.80 1.86
CA CYS A 191 -5.02 -11.31 1.58
C CYS A 191 -4.10 -11.49 2.79
N LEU A 192 -4.58 -11.15 3.99
CA LEU A 192 -3.82 -11.30 5.23
C LEU A 192 -3.54 -12.76 5.56
N ALA A 193 -4.50 -13.67 5.35
CA ALA A 193 -4.27 -15.10 5.55
C ALA A 193 -3.14 -15.62 4.66
N THR A 194 -3.10 -15.21 3.39
CA THR A 194 -2.01 -15.51 2.45
C THR A 194 -0.67 -14.93 2.93
N ILE A 195 -0.67 -13.70 3.46
CA ILE A 195 0.55 -13.09 4.00
C ILE A 195 1.03 -13.81 5.27
N TRP A 196 0.13 -14.26 6.14
CA TRP A 196 0.50 -15.01 7.35
C TRP A 196 1.18 -16.34 7.01
N ASP A 197 0.60 -17.09 6.07
CA ASP A 197 1.19 -18.33 5.57
C ASP A 197 2.54 -18.05 4.89
N PHE A 198 2.58 -17.04 4.01
CA PHE A 198 3.81 -16.64 3.33
C PHE A 198 4.91 -16.23 4.30
N LEU A 199 4.62 -15.47 5.35
CA LEU A 199 5.60 -15.10 6.36
C LEU A 199 5.95 -16.29 7.27
N GLY A 200 5.04 -17.24 7.47
CA GLY A 200 5.21 -18.37 8.38
C GLY A 200 4.85 -18.00 9.82
N VAL A 201 3.91 -17.08 10.01
CA VAL A 201 3.39 -16.68 11.33
C VAL A 201 2.05 -17.36 11.63
N PRO A 202 1.67 -17.52 12.91
CA PRO A 202 0.37 -18.09 13.26
C PRO A 202 -0.79 -17.33 12.62
N ALA A 203 -1.84 -18.04 12.21
CA ALA A 203 -3.03 -17.38 11.68
C ALA A 203 -3.58 -16.36 12.69
N PHE A 204 -3.87 -15.15 12.21
CA PHE A 204 -4.38 -14.07 13.04
C PHE A 204 -5.56 -13.37 12.35
N ARG A 205 -6.66 -13.22 13.10
CA ARG A 205 -7.81 -12.45 12.66
C ARG A 205 -7.67 -11.01 13.16
N VAL A 206 -7.43 -10.11 12.21
CA VAL A 206 -7.46 -8.66 12.39
C VAL A 206 -8.84 -8.24 12.91
N ARG A 207 -8.86 -7.41 13.95
CA ARG A 207 -10.07 -7.02 14.70
C ARG A 207 -10.49 -5.58 14.42
N GLY A 208 -9.57 -4.74 13.94
CA GLY A 208 -9.79 -3.32 13.70
C GLY A 208 -10.39 -3.02 12.32
N ALA A 209 -11.16 -1.93 12.26
CA ALA A 209 -11.30 -1.18 11.03
C ALA A 209 -10.03 -0.33 10.90
N ALA A 210 -9.28 -0.48 9.81
CA ALA A 210 -8.16 0.41 9.56
C ALA A 210 -8.64 1.87 9.64
N VAL A 211 -7.92 2.70 10.36
CA VAL A 211 -8.22 4.12 10.51
C VAL A 211 -7.94 4.84 9.20
N LEU A 212 -7.01 4.30 8.40
CA LEU A 212 -6.69 4.82 7.08
C LEU A 212 -7.77 4.55 6.05
N GLN A 213 -8.13 5.60 5.32
CA GLN A 213 -9.11 5.58 4.26
C GLN A 213 -8.51 5.93 2.90
N ARG A 214 -9.20 5.49 1.85
CA ARG A 214 -8.90 5.92 0.47
C ARG A 214 -9.25 7.41 0.35
N GLN A 215 -8.27 8.20 -0.12
CA GLN A 215 -8.41 9.65 -0.27
C GLN A 215 -9.39 10.07 -1.37
N GLU A 216 -9.39 9.35 -2.49
CA GLU A 216 -10.15 9.71 -3.68
C GLU A 216 -11.05 8.54 -4.09
N THR A 217 -12.35 8.77 -4.09
CA THR A 217 -13.37 7.78 -4.45
C THR A 217 -14.05 8.10 -5.79
N ARG A 218 -13.87 9.31 -6.31
CA ARG A 218 -14.40 9.71 -7.62
C ARG A 218 -13.64 8.99 -8.74
N PRO A 219 -14.30 8.73 -9.89
CA PRO A 219 -13.67 8.08 -11.03
C PRO A 219 -12.58 8.96 -11.66
N LEU A 220 -11.65 8.34 -12.39
CA LEU A 220 -10.53 9.03 -13.05
C LEU A 220 -11.00 10.16 -13.98
N GLU A 221 -12.08 9.96 -14.73
CA GLU A 221 -12.67 10.98 -15.61
C GLU A 221 -13.14 12.25 -14.89
N HIS A 222 -13.45 12.16 -13.59
CA HIS A 222 -13.84 13.30 -12.77
C HIS A 222 -12.69 13.89 -11.95
N THR A 223 -11.51 13.25 -11.96
CA THR A 223 -10.35 13.66 -11.16
C THR A 223 -9.15 14.07 -12.00
N ILE A 224 -9.14 13.72 -13.30
CA ILE A 224 -8.12 14.11 -14.27
C ILE A 224 -8.75 15.04 -15.31
N GLU A 225 -8.31 16.30 -15.34
CA GLU A 225 -8.87 17.34 -16.21
C GLU A 225 -8.80 16.99 -17.70
N ASN A 226 -7.70 16.36 -18.12
CA ASN A 226 -7.45 15.95 -19.50
C ASN A 226 -7.63 14.45 -19.74
N PHE A 227 -8.50 13.77 -18.96
CA PHE A 227 -8.70 12.33 -19.05
C PHE A 227 -8.99 11.84 -20.48
N HIS A 228 -9.90 12.51 -21.20
CA HIS A 228 -10.26 12.10 -22.56
C HIS A 228 -9.14 12.31 -23.59
N GLU A 229 -8.26 13.29 -23.37
CA GLU A 229 -7.06 13.51 -24.20
C GLU A 229 -6.09 12.35 -24.03
N LEU A 230 -5.77 12.01 -22.78
CA LEU A 230 -4.91 10.88 -22.44
C LEU A 230 -5.49 9.55 -22.93
N ARG A 231 -6.79 9.31 -22.71
CA ARG A 231 -7.47 8.10 -23.19
C ARG A 231 -7.32 7.91 -24.70
N ARG A 232 -7.44 8.99 -25.50
CA ARG A 232 -7.23 8.92 -26.96
C ARG A 232 -5.78 8.59 -27.31
N HIS A 233 -4.82 9.19 -26.61
CA HIS A 233 -3.39 8.91 -26.82
C HIS A 233 -3.04 7.44 -26.54
N PHE A 234 -3.54 6.88 -25.43
CA PHE A 234 -3.19 5.53 -24.99
C PHE A 234 -4.06 4.40 -25.57
N ALA A 235 -5.09 4.70 -26.37
CA ALA A 235 -6.15 3.76 -26.78
C ALA A 235 -5.67 2.47 -27.46
N HIS A 236 -4.51 2.48 -28.11
CA HIS A 236 -3.97 1.33 -28.86
C HIS A 236 -2.62 0.83 -28.32
N GLY A 237 -2.25 1.26 -27.11
CA GLY A 237 -1.02 0.87 -26.44
C GLY A 237 -1.24 -0.14 -25.30
N PRO A 238 -0.16 -0.64 -24.69
CA PRO A 238 -0.23 -1.58 -23.55
C PRO A 238 -0.93 -0.97 -22.32
N TYR A 239 -0.99 0.36 -22.25
CA TYR A 239 -1.59 1.12 -21.14
C TYR A 239 -3.05 1.53 -21.37
N ALA A 240 -3.67 1.11 -22.49
CA ALA A 240 -5.07 1.44 -22.80
C ALA A 240 -6.03 1.08 -21.65
N ARG A 241 -5.79 -0.08 -21.02
CA ARG A 241 -6.58 -0.62 -19.89
C ARG A 241 -6.71 0.34 -18.70
N PHE A 242 -5.78 1.27 -18.50
CA PHE A 242 -5.86 2.24 -17.40
C PHE A 242 -6.96 3.30 -17.59
N PHE A 243 -7.47 3.45 -18.81
CA PHE A 243 -8.48 4.44 -19.19
C PHE A 243 -9.85 3.82 -19.52
N GLU A 244 -9.99 2.51 -19.35
CA GLU A 244 -11.27 1.82 -19.48
C GLU A 244 -12.17 2.19 -18.29
N VAL A 245 -13.33 2.77 -18.58
CA VAL A 245 -14.33 3.06 -17.56
C VAL A 245 -14.95 1.73 -17.18
N GLY A 246 -14.89 1.36 -15.90
CA GLY A 246 -15.44 0.10 -15.42
C GLY A 246 -16.95 0.02 -15.67
N GLU A 247 -17.37 -0.54 -16.81
CA GLU A 247 -18.77 -0.88 -17.09
C GLU A 247 -19.33 -1.89 -16.08
N GLY A 248 -18.48 -2.53 -15.27
CA GLY A 248 -18.85 -3.52 -14.25
C GLY A 248 -19.34 -2.99 -12.89
N LYS A 249 -19.33 -1.68 -12.62
CA LYS A 249 -19.77 -1.15 -11.28
C LYS A 249 -21.23 -0.74 -11.20
N ARG A 250 -21.92 -0.53 -12.33
CA ARG A 250 -23.34 -0.13 -12.34
C ARG A 250 -24.32 -1.21 -11.86
N ALA A 251 -23.91 -2.48 -11.86
CA ALA A 251 -24.83 -3.59 -11.55
C ALA A 251 -24.97 -3.91 -10.04
N VAL A 252 -24.16 -3.30 -9.17
CA VAL A 252 -24.17 -3.61 -7.72
C VAL A 252 -25.02 -2.62 -6.92
N ASP A 253 -25.15 -1.36 -7.38
CA ASP A 253 -25.96 -0.34 -6.69
C ASP A 253 -27.48 -0.54 -6.86
N ASP A 254 -27.94 -1.17 -7.95
CA ASP A 254 -29.37 -1.38 -8.20
C ASP A 254 -30.01 -2.50 -7.36
N ARG A 255 -29.22 -3.32 -6.64
CA ARG A 255 -29.75 -4.40 -5.79
C ARG A 255 -29.94 -4.01 -4.32
N LEU A 256 -29.53 -2.81 -3.92
CA LEU A 256 -29.70 -2.28 -2.57
C LEU A 256 -30.80 -1.20 -2.45
N ALA A 257 -31.46 -0.85 -3.56
CA ALA A 257 -32.50 0.19 -3.60
C ALA A 257 -33.95 -0.34 -3.49
N THR A 258 -34.17 -1.65 -3.34
CA THR A 258 -35.52 -2.23 -3.21
C THR A 258 -35.65 -3.02 -1.92
N GLU A 259 -35.67 -2.32 -0.78
CA GLU A 259 -36.40 -2.75 0.42
C GLU A 259 -36.47 -1.57 1.40
N SER A 260 -37.46 -0.69 1.19
CA SER A 260 -37.88 0.29 2.19
C SER A 260 -39.24 -0.17 2.72
N PRO A 261 -39.42 -0.40 4.04
CA PRO A 261 -40.72 -0.77 4.57
C PRO A 261 -41.64 0.46 4.65
N ALA A 262 -42.89 0.25 4.24
CA ALA A 262 -43.99 1.21 4.27
C ALA A 262 -44.37 1.64 5.70
N PRO A 263 -45.02 2.81 5.89
CA PRO A 263 -45.31 3.35 7.21
C PRO A 263 -46.53 2.66 7.85
N ALA A 264 -46.41 2.32 9.14
CA ALA A 264 -47.54 1.82 9.92
C ALA A 264 -48.40 2.98 10.43
N ALA A 265 -49.68 2.98 10.04
CA ALA A 265 -50.71 3.87 10.53
C ALA A 265 -51.29 3.40 11.89
N SER A 266 -51.41 4.37 12.79
CA SER A 266 -52.39 4.65 13.86
C SER A 266 -53.40 3.59 14.35
N ALA A 267 -53.56 3.52 15.70
CA ALA A 267 -54.80 3.62 16.52
C ALA A 267 -54.77 2.73 17.80
N PRO A 268 -55.65 2.87 18.82
CA PRO A 268 -56.24 4.05 19.48
C PRO A 268 -56.21 4.02 21.05
N CYS A 269 -56.47 5.20 21.65
CA CYS A 269 -57.16 5.61 22.89
C CYS A 269 -57.33 4.73 24.18
N LEU A 270 -57.52 5.47 25.30
CA LEU A 270 -58.01 5.15 26.69
C LEU A 270 -56.88 4.97 27.72
N ARG A 271 -56.79 5.68 28.85
CA ARG A 271 -57.70 6.54 29.65
C ARG A 271 -56.93 7.74 30.20
#